data_AF-A0A833M269-F1
#
_entry.id   AF-A0A833M269-F1
#
_cell.length_a   1.000
_cell.length_b   1.000
_cell.length_c   1.000
_cell.angle_alpha   90.00
_cell.angle_beta   90.00
_cell.angle_gamma   90.00
#
_symmetry.space_group_name_H-M   'P 1'
#
loop_
_entity.id
_entity.type
_entity.pdbx_description
1 polymer ?
#
loop_
_entity_poly.entity_id
_entity_poly.type
_entity_poly.pdbx_seq_one_letter_code
_entity_poly.pdbx_strand_id
1 'polypeptide(L)'
;MAWTVKCLTVATALALLAPAAAPVRADLGPLEPIADLHRAVRESLGLPEPLIVRLLEQGAPHEHLPVIGFLARELAQPPEVIFDLHRSGVSFLDISLRFGRGPEIFYVPFAADPGPPYGKAWGYYKKTPRARWSSIRLTDVDVVNFVNVRVCHDHYGVGYDRIVAQRRKGKGFADVHRALALETGKHGHAKGVKGKEAGKGGAKGKETAKGGAKGKETGKGKKKGGAPGKGGGKG
;
A
#
# COMPACT_ATOMS: atom_id res chain seq x y z
N MET A 1 6.51 88.25 23.83
CA MET A 1 7.72 87.45 24.09
C MET A 1 7.21 86.03 24.36
N ALA A 2 7.18 85.12 23.39
CA ALA A 2 8.34 84.43 22.79
C ALA A 2 9.04 83.51 23.80
N TRP A 3 8.70 82.21 23.80
CA TRP A 3 9.62 81.11 23.45
C TRP A 3 8.93 79.73 23.45
N THR A 4 9.57 78.77 22.78
CA THR A 4 9.05 77.44 22.41
C THR A 4 9.86 76.32 23.05
N VAL A 5 9.22 75.31 23.65
CA VAL A 5 9.74 73.93 23.79
C VAL A 5 8.53 72.98 23.78
N LYS A 6 8.15 72.36 22.65
CA LYS A 6 8.67 71.13 22.03
C LYS A 6 8.59 69.87 22.91
N CYS A 7 7.69 69.00 22.46
CA CYS A 7 7.51 67.56 22.72
C CYS A 7 8.71 66.77 23.27
N LEU A 8 8.43 65.84 24.19
CA LEU A 8 8.97 64.47 24.10
C LEU A 8 8.17 63.41 24.89
N THR A 9 6.97 63.04 24.42
CA THR A 9 6.40 61.72 24.76
C THR A 9 7.04 60.68 23.85
N VAL A 10 8.02 59.93 24.37
CA VAL A 10 8.62 58.78 23.68
C VAL A 10 7.62 57.63 23.69
N ALA A 11 6.74 57.60 22.68
CA ALA A 11 5.92 56.43 22.39
C ALA A 11 6.80 55.38 21.70
N THR A 12 7.45 54.51 22.49
CA THR A 12 8.22 53.37 21.97
C THR A 12 7.25 52.37 21.35
N ALA A 13 6.95 52.55 20.07
CA ALA A 13 6.25 51.56 19.26
C ALA A 13 7.17 50.35 19.05
N LEU A 14 7.17 49.43 20.02
CA LEU A 14 7.82 48.13 19.89
C LEU A 14 7.05 47.31 18.86
N ALA A 15 7.41 47.49 17.58
CA ALA A 15 6.92 46.67 16.50
C ALA A 15 7.41 45.24 16.74
N LEU A 16 6.56 44.43 17.36
CA LEU A 16 6.70 42.98 17.43
C LEU A 16 6.65 42.46 15.99
N LEU A 17 7.83 42.37 15.38
CA LEU A 17 8.05 41.64 14.14
C LEU A 17 7.87 40.15 14.45
N ALA A 18 6.60 39.73 14.54
CA ALA A 18 6.26 38.33 14.57
C ALA A 18 6.93 37.68 13.35
N PRO A 19 7.76 36.64 13.52
CA PRO A 19 8.25 35.91 12.36
C PRO A 19 7.02 35.39 11.65
N ALA A 20 6.84 35.81 10.39
CA ALA A 20 5.84 35.22 9.52
C ALA A 20 6.21 33.74 9.40
N ALA A 21 5.54 32.89 10.19
CA ALA A 21 5.69 31.46 10.12
C ALA A 21 5.18 31.04 8.75
N ALA A 22 6.10 30.99 7.78
CA ALA A 22 5.84 30.41 6.48
C ALA A 22 5.23 29.03 6.76
N PRO A 23 4.09 28.67 6.13
CA PRO A 23 3.53 27.37 6.35
C PRO A 23 4.60 26.35 5.98
N VAL A 24 5.05 25.60 6.98
CA VAL A 24 5.82 24.38 6.75
C VAL A 24 4.86 23.45 6.03
N ARG A 25 4.79 23.60 4.71
CA ARG A 25 4.51 22.48 3.83
C ARG A 25 5.54 21.45 4.25
N ALA A 26 5.08 20.44 4.98
CA ALA A 26 5.84 19.23 5.18
C ALA A 26 6.14 18.72 3.78
N ASP A 27 7.35 18.99 3.30
CA ASP A 27 7.90 18.32 2.14
C ASP A 27 8.08 16.87 2.59
N LEU A 28 7.04 16.07 2.34
CA LEU A 28 7.07 14.63 2.53
C LEU A 28 7.96 14.04 1.44
N GLY A 29 9.27 14.32 1.57
CA GLY A 29 10.34 13.68 0.82
C GLY A 29 10.09 12.17 0.86
N PRO A 30 10.26 11.50 -0.29
CA PRO A 30 9.25 10.56 -0.73
C PRO A 30 9.14 9.36 0.22
N LEU A 31 8.01 9.28 0.94
CA LEU A 31 7.60 8.18 1.82
C LEU A 31 7.21 6.94 0.99
N GLU A 32 8.10 6.53 0.09
CA GLU A 32 7.89 5.52 -0.94
C GLU A 32 7.22 4.23 -0.44
N PRO A 33 7.61 3.63 0.71
CA PRO A 33 6.96 2.40 1.17
C PRO A 33 5.50 2.61 1.61
N ILE A 34 5.18 3.79 2.14
CA ILE A 34 3.85 4.12 2.66
C ILE A 34 2.90 4.45 1.50
N ALA A 35 3.41 5.06 0.43
CA ALA A 35 2.60 5.41 -0.75
C ALA A 35 1.95 4.18 -1.42
N ASP A 36 2.68 3.06 -1.53
CA ASP A 36 2.13 1.81 -2.09
C ASP A 36 1.13 1.11 -1.14
N LEU A 37 1.26 1.30 0.18
CA LEU A 37 0.26 0.86 1.16
C LEU A 37 -1.03 1.69 1.05
N HIS A 38 -0.91 3.02 1.04
CA HIS A 38 -2.07 3.92 0.87
C HIS A 38 -2.79 3.69 -0.46
N ARG A 39 -2.03 3.44 -1.54
CA ARG A 39 -2.58 3.00 -2.83
C ARG A 39 -3.43 1.75 -2.68
N ALA A 40 -2.90 0.71 -2.05
CA ALA A 40 -3.61 -0.55 -1.87
C ALA A 40 -4.89 -0.39 -1.02
N VAL A 41 -4.84 0.41 0.05
CA VAL A 41 -6.02 0.76 0.86
C VAL A 41 -7.09 1.46 0.02
N ARG A 42 -6.70 2.46 -0.78
CA ARG A 42 -7.62 3.18 -1.67
C ARG A 42 -8.26 2.28 -2.72
N GLU A 43 -7.44 1.52 -3.44
CA GLU A 43 -7.86 0.78 -4.64
C GLU A 43 -8.58 -0.53 -4.29
N SER A 44 -8.22 -1.20 -3.18
CA SER A 44 -8.82 -2.50 -2.79
C SER A 44 -9.86 -2.42 -1.67
N LEU A 45 -9.90 -1.34 -0.89
CA LEU A 45 -10.91 -1.12 0.17
C LEU A 45 -11.80 0.09 -0.08
N GLY A 46 -11.51 0.91 -1.11
CA GLY A 46 -12.37 2.05 -1.50
C GLY A 46 -12.28 3.27 -0.57
N LEU A 47 -11.33 3.31 0.36
CA LEU A 47 -11.15 4.45 1.28
C LEU A 47 -10.63 5.66 0.48
N PRO A 48 -11.32 6.81 0.46
CA PRO A 48 -10.86 7.97 -0.30
C PRO A 48 -9.66 8.65 0.38
N GLU A 49 -8.73 9.21 -0.40
CA GLU A 49 -7.50 9.86 0.10
C GLU A 49 -7.77 10.89 1.23
N PRO A 50 -8.77 11.80 1.15
CA PRO A 50 -9.05 12.74 2.23
C PRO A 50 -9.51 12.09 3.54
N LEU A 51 -10.03 10.86 3.51
CA LEU A 51 -10.34 10.10 4.73
C LEU A 51 -9.08 9.47 5.32
N ILE A 52 -8.21 8.91 4.47
CA ILE A 52 -6.92 8.36 4.92
C ILE A 52 -6.09 9.45 5.62
N VAL A 53 -6.00 10.64 5.04
CA VAL A 53 -5.30 11.79 5.65
C VAL A 53 -5.90 12.12 7.03
N ARG A 54 -7.23 12.28 7.14
CA ARG A 54 -7.88 12.56 8.44
C ARG A 54 -7.59 11.49 9.50
N LEU A 55 -7.68 10.20 9.14
CA LEU A 55 -7.42 9.11 10.08
C LEU A 55 -5.97 9.14 10.58
N LEU A 56 -5.00 9.43 9.71
CA LEU A 56 -3.58 9.59 10.07
C LEU A 56 -3.36 10.81 10.96
N GLU A 57 -3.96 11.96 10.64
CA GLU A 57 -3.91 13.18 11.47
C GLU A 57 -4.50 12.97 12.87
N GLN A 58 -5.51 12.09 12.98
CA GLN A 58 -6.11 11.67 14.24
C GLN A 58 -5.33 10.56 14.98
N GLY A 59 -4.19 10.12 14.43
CA GLY A 59 -3.27 9.17 15.08
C GLY A 59 -3.44 7.69 14.69
N ALA A 60 -4.17 7.37 13.62
CA ALA A 60 -4.24 5.99 13.12
C ALA A 60 -2.85 5.51 12.62
N PRO A 61 -2.35 4.34 13.06
CA PRO A 61 -1.14 3.76 12.47
C PRO A 61 -1.37 3.35 11.00
N HIS A 62 -0.36 3.49 10.14
CA HIS A 62 -0.48 3.12 8.72
C HIS A 62 -0.93 1.65 8.52
N GLU A 63 -0.39 0.70 9.30
CA GLU A 63 -0.77 -0.73 9.22
C GLU A 63 -2.21 -1.00 9.73
N HIS A 64 -2.86 -0.05 10.40
CA HIS A 64 -4.26 -0.15 10.84
C HIS A 64 -5.25 0.34 9.77
N LEU A 65 -4.84 1.18 8.81
CA LEU A 65 -5.72 1.64 7.72
C LEU A 65 -6.33 0.48 6.90
N PRO A 66 -5.58 -0.59 6.55
CA PRO A 66 -6.16 -1.81 5.97
C PRO A 66 -7.21 -2.48 6.85
N VAL A 67 -7.02 -2.50 8.18
CA VAL A 67 -7.96 -3.12 9.13
C VAL A 67 -9.24 -2.31 9.26
N ILE A 68 -9.11 -1.00 9.40
CA ILE A 68 -10.23 -0.05 9.48
C ILE A 68 -11.09 -0.15 8.23
N GLY A 69 -10.49 -0.11 7.03
CA GLY A 69 -11.22 -0.22 5.77
C GLY A 69 -11.81 -1.61 5.50
N PHE A 70 -11.11 -2.68 5.90
CA PHE A 70 -11.63 -4.03 5.83
C PHE A 70 -12.88 -4.18 6.70
N LEU A 71 -12.81 -3.82 7.99
CA LEU A 71 -13.95 -3.92 8.90
C LEU A 71 -15.11 -3.00 8.50
N ALA A 72 -14.84 -1.79 8.02
CA ALA A 72 -15.87 -0.90 7.48
C ALA A 72 -16.71 -1.61 6.40
N ARG A 73 -16.05 -2.33 5.49
CA ARG A 73 -16.70 -3.12 4.43
C ARG A 73 -17.43 -4.35 4.97
N GLU A 74 -16.78 -5.19 5.77
CA GLU A 74 -17.37 -6.45 6.25
C GLU A 74 -18.52 -6.26 7.27
N LEU A 75 -18.53 -5.12 7.97
CA LEU A 75 -19.54 -4.76 8.98
C LEU A 75 -20.57 -3.73 8.46
N ALA A 76 -20.42 -3.25 7.22
CA ALA A 76 -21.21 -2.17 6.62
C ALA A 76 -21.29 -0.92 7.51
N GLN A 77 -20.17 -0.53 8.13
CA GLN A 77 -20.05 0.64 9.00
C GLN A 77 -19.13 1.70 8.38
N PRO A 78 -19.29 3.00 8.69
CA PRO A 78 -18.33 4.02 8.31
C PRO A 78 -16.92 3.70 8.88
N PRO A 79 -15.82 3.91 8.13
CA PRO A 79 -14.46 3.71 8.64
C PRO A 79 -14.16 4.51 9.91
N GLU A 80 -14.71 5.73 10.03
CA GLU A 80 -14.62 6.56 11.22
C GLU A 80 -15.18 5.87 12.47
N VAL A 81 -16.30 5.13 12.37
CA VAL A 81 -16.90 4.40 13.50
C VAL A 81 -15.98 3.27 13.98
N ILE A 82 -15.35 2.55 13.05
CA ILE A 82 -14.38 1.50 13.37
C ILE A 82 -13.15 2.10 14.06
N PHE A 83 -12.64 3.21 13.53
CA PHE A 83 -11.50 3.91 14.10
C PHE A 83 -11.79 4.46 15.51
N ASP A 84 -12.93 5.11 15.72
CA ASP A 84 -13.30 5.68 17.02
C ASP A 84 -13.53 4.61 18.08
N LEU A 85 -14.18 3.49 17.74
CA LEU A 85 -14.28 2.35 18.64
C LEU A 85 -12.90 1.81 19.02
N HIS A 86 -12.00 1.64 18.05
CA HIS A 86 -10.66 1.13 18.34
C HIS A 86 -9.84 2.10 19.19
N ARG A 87 -9.88 3.40 18.86
CA ARG A 87 -9.27 4.50 19.61
C ARG A 87 -9.81 4.61 21.04
N SER A 88 -11.07 4.19 21.29
CA SER A 88 -11.65 4.10 22.64
C SER A 88 -11.18 2.87 23.46
N GLY A 89 -10.25 2.06 22.92
CA GLY A 89 -9.68 0.90 23.61
C GLY A 89 -10.36 -0.44 23.32
N VAL A 90 -11.21 -0.51 22.29
CA VAL A 90 -11.86 -1.77 21.87
C VAL A 90 -10.98 -2.50 20.86
N SER A 91 -10.71 -3.79 21.06
CA SER A 91 -9.95 -4.59 20.09
C SER A 91 -10.73 -4.73 18.77
N PHE A 92 -10.02 -4.88 17.65
CA PHE A 92 -10.64 -5.12 16.33
C PHE A 92 -11.51 -6.38 16.31
N LEU A 93 -11.15 -7.41 17.10
CA LEU A 93 -11.99 -8.59 17.27
C LEU A 93 -13.27 -8.26 18.06
N ASP A 94 -13.18 -7.52 19.17
CA ASP A 94 -14.36 -7.13 19.94
C ASP A 94 -15.27 -6.18 19.15
N ILE A 95 -14.71 -5.34 18.28
CA ILE A 95 -15.48 -4.55 17.31
C ILE A 95 -16.25 -5.49 16.38
N SER A 96 -15.60 -6.46 15.72
CA SER A 96 -16.30 -7.37 14.81
C SER A 96 -17.41 -8.16 15.53
N LEU A 97 -17.14 -8.61 16.76
CA LEU A 97 -18.10 -9.35 17.60
C LEU A 97 -19.33 -8.48 17.97
N ARG A 98 -19.13 -7.19 18.31
CA ARG A 98 -20.25 -6.24 18.57
C ARG A 98 -21.18 -6.09 17.37
N PHE A 99 -20.65 -6.22 16.15
CA PHE A 99 -21.41 -6.17 14.89
C PHE A 99 -21.77 -7.57 14.35
N GLY A 100 -21.72 -8.62 15.16
CA GLY A 100 -22.20 -9.95 14.79
C GLY A 100 -21.35 -10.68 13.75
N ARG A 101 -20.02 -10.42 13.73
CA ARG A 101 -19.03 -11.17 12.96
C ARG A 101 -17.97 -11.76 13.89
N GLY A 102 -17.80 -13.07 13.84
CA GLY A 102 -16.78 -13.76 14.61
C GLY A 102 -15.39 -13.71 13.94
N PRO A 103 -14.40 -14.39 14.55
CA PRO A 103 -13.04 -14.45 14.04
C PRO A 103 -12.92 -14.90 12.58
N GLU A 104 -13.88 -15.70 12.09
CA GLU A 104 -13.89 -16.27 10.74
C GLU A 104 -13.66 -15.26 9.61
N ILE A 105 -14.05 -13.99 9.77
CA ILE A 105 -13.81 -12.96 8.76
C ILE A 105 -12.31 -12.72 8.51
N PHE A 106 -11.47 -12.87 9.53
CA PHE A 106 -10.02 -12.63 9.49
C PHE A 106 -9.21 -13.84 9.02
N TYR A 107 -9.83 -15.01 8.77
CA TYR A 107 -9.10 -16.22 8.42
C TYR A 107 -8.31 -16.09 7.10
N VAL A 108 -7.06 -16.54 7.09
CA VAL A 108 -6.21 -16.62 5.89
C VAL A 108 -5.86 -18.09 5.60
N PRO A 109 -6.15 -18.61 4.40
CA PRO A 109 -5.89 -20.00 4.03
C PRO A 109 -4.44 -20.19 3.53
N PHE A 110 -3.47 -20.18 4.45
CA PHE A 110 -2.09 -20.61 4.15
C PHE A 110 -2.04 -22.10 3.77
N ALA A 111 -1.14 -22.48 2.85
CA ALA A 111 -0.99 -23.87 2.43
C ALA A 111 -0.24 -24.73 3.48
N ALA A 112 0.72 -24.12 4.17
CA ALA A 112 1.51 -24.70 5.25
C ALA A 112 1.48 -23.81 6.50
N ASP A 113 2.18 -24.19 7.57
CA ASP A 113 2.36 -23.30 8.73
C ASP A 113 3.13 -22.03 8.29
N PRO A 114 2.53 -20.83 8.38
CA PRO A 114 3.19 -19.58 8.00
C PRO A 114 4.38 -19.22 8.92
N GLY A 115 4.47 -19.82 10.11
CA GLY A 115 5.42 -19.45 11.15
C GLY A 115 5.13 -18.07 11.76
N PRO A 116 6.00 -17.57 12.67
CA PRO A 116 5.82 -16.26 13.29
C PRO A 116 5.78 -15.10 12.26
N PRO A 117 4.96 -14.05 12.48
CA PRO A 117 4.06 -13.85 13.63
C PRO A 117 2.75 -14.67 13.57
N TYR A 118 2.38 -15.19 12.41
CA TYR A 118 1.06 -15.74 12.11
C TYR A 118 0.74 -17.11 12.75
N GLY A 119 1.75 -17.96 12.94
CA GLY A 119 1.58 -19.40 13.19
C GLY A 119 0.77 -19.73 14.45
N LYS A 120 0.86 -18.92 15.51
CA LYS A 120 0.07 -19.11 16.75
C LYS A 120 -1.42 -18.93 16.47
N ALA A 121 -1.81 -17.79 15.91
CA ALA A 121 -3.20 -17.47 15.61
C ALA A 121 -3.79 -18.39 14.52
N TRP A 122 -3.01 -18.70 13.48
CA TRP A 122 -3.43 -19.64 12.44
C TRP A 122 -3.58 -21.07 12.98
N GLY A 123 -2.71 -21.47 13.91
CA GLY A 123 -2.81 -22.73 14.63
C GLY A 123 -4.14 -22.92 15.37
N TYR A 124 -4.77 -21.85 15.88
CA TYR A 124 -6.11 -21.94 16.48
C TYR A 124 -7.18 -22.30 15.45
N TYR A 125 -7.15 -21.73 14.24
CA TYR A 125 -8.07 -22.09 13.15
C TYR A 125 -7.91 -23.53 12.67
N LYS A 126 -6.68 -24.04 12.63
CA LYS A 126 -6.39 -25.41 12.21
C LYS A 126 -6.77 -26.47 13.24
N LYS A 127 -6.67 -26.14 14.54
CA LYS A 127 -6.99 -27.06 15.66
C LYS A 127 -8.45 -26.99 16.09
N THR A 128 -9.14 -25.88 15.84
CA THR A 128 -10.55 -25.69 16.20
C THR A 128 -11.46 -26.03 15.01
N PRO A 129 -12.44 -26.95 15.14
CA PRO A 129 -13.43 -27.21 14.10
C PRO A 129 -14.20 -25.93 13.71
N ARG A 130 -14.55 -25.78 12.43
CA ARG A 130 -15.15 -24.53 11.89
C ARG A 130 -16.40 -24.06 12.65
N ALA A 131 -17.25 -24.99 13.10
CA ALA A 131 -18.43 -24.69 13.92
C ALA A 131 -18.13 -24.07 15.30
N ARG A 132 -16.86 -24.08 15.75
CA ARG A 132 -16.40 -23.47 17.01
C ARG A 132 -15.45 -22.28 16.79
N TRP A 133 -15.33 -21.75 15.57
CA TRP A 133 -14.43 -20.62 15.31
C TRP A 133 -14.79 -19.34 16.09
N SER A 134 -16.05 -19.18 16.53
CA SER A 134 -16.49 -18.13 17.46
C SER A 134 -15.78 -18.16 18.83
N SER A 135 -15.19 -19.28 19.23
CA SER A 135 -14.39 -19.38 20.47
C SER A 135 -12.92 -19.00 20.28
N ILE A 136 -12.47 -18.72 19.05
CA ILE A 136 -11.09 -18.28 18.80
C ILE A 136 -10.89 -16.89 19.40
N ARG A 137 -9.66 -16.62 19.85
CA ARG A 137 -9.22 -15.30 20.31
C ARG A 137 -8.04 -14.87 19.47
N LEU A 138 -8.08 -13.61 19.05
CA LEU A 138 -7.05 -12.93 18.27
C LEU A 138 -6.68 -11.66 19.02
N THR A 139 -5.40 -11.31 19.02
CA THR A 139 -4.96 -9.96 19.41
C THR A 139 -5.10 -9.01 18.22
N ASP A 140 -5.06 -7.70 18.48
CA ASP A 140 -5.02 -6.71 17.39
C ASP A 140 -3.81 -6.92 16.47
N VAL A 141 -2.68 -7.38 17.01
CA VAL A 141 -1.48 -7.74 16.23
C VAL A 141 -1.78 -8.91 15.27
N ASP A 142 -2.55 -9.92 15.70
CA ASP A 142 -2.95 -11.04 14.84
C ASP A 142 -3.90 -10.54 13.72
N VAL A 143 -4.88 -9.70 14.07
CA VAL A 143 -5.83 -9.11 13.12
C VAL A 143 -5.13 -8.22 12.09
N VAL A 144 -4.27 -7.29 12.53
CA VAL A 144 -3.45 -6.44 11.66
C VAL A 144 -2.64 -7.29 10.70
N ASN A 145 -1.95 -8.32 11.19
CA ASN A 145 -1.15 -9.20 10.35
C ASN A 145 -2.01 -9.96 9.30
N PHE A 146 -3.14 -10.56 9.69
CA PHE A 146 -3.99 -11.30 8.74
C PHE A 146 -4.65 -10.39 7.70
N VAL A 147 -5.18 -9.24 8.11
CA VAL A 147 -5.85 -8.31 7.18
C VAL A 147 -4.86 -7.69 6.20
N ASN A 148 -3.68 -7.28 6.64
CA ASN A 148 -2.65 -6.76 5.73
C ASN A 148 -2.20 -7.83 4.72
N VAL A 149 -2.08 -9.10 5.13
CA VAL A 149 -1.83 -10.22 4.20
C VAL A 149 -2.96 -10.40 3.19
N ARG A 150 -4.22 -10.32 3.61
CA ARG A 150 -5.37 -10.37 2.68
C ARG A 150 -5.37 -9.20 1.71
N VAL A 151 -5.18 -7.97 2.18
CA VAL A 151 -5.14 -6.77 1.33
C VAL A 151 -3.97 -6.83 0.34
N CYS A 152 -2.81 -7.36 0.73
CA CYS A 152 -1.71 -7.63 -0.19
C CYS A 152 -2.09 -8.68 -1.26
N HIS A 153 -2.81 -9.74 -0.89
CA HIS A 153 -3.27 -10.75 -1.84
C HIS A 153 -4.29 -10.16 -2.83
N ASP A 154 -5.34 -9.53 -2.31
CA ASP A 154 -6.41 -8.93 -3.10
C ASP A 154 -5.88 -7.82 -4.03
N HIS A 155 -4.94 -7.00 -3.55
CA HIS A 155 -4.40 -5.88 -4.31
C HIS A 155 -3.35 -6.30 -5.35
N TYR A 156 -2.38 -7.15 -4.99
CA TYR A 156 -1.27 -7.50 -5.90
C TYR A 156 -1.51 -8.79 -6.70
N GLY A 157 -2.50 -9.62 -6.35
CA GLY A 157 -2.75 -10.92 -6.98
C GLY A 157 -1.72 -11.99 -6.60
N VAL A 158 -0.97 -11.78 -5.51
CA VAL A 158 0.16 -12.63 -5.09
C VAL A 158 -0.30 -13.62 -4.01
N GLY A 159 0.17 -14.86 -4.07
CA GLY A 159 -0.20 -15.90 -3.10
C GLY A 159 0.25 -15.60 -1.65
N TYR A 160 -0.56 -16.00 -0.67
CA TYR A 160 -0.35 -15.70 0.75
C TYR A 160 1.04 -16.06 1.28
N ASP A 161 1.56 -17.24 0.92
CA ASP A 161 2.86 -17.72 1.41
C ASP A 161 4.03 -16.84 0.93
N ARG A 162 3.92 -16.24 -0.28
CA ARG A 162 4.89 -15.26 -0.82
C ARG A 162 4.87 -13.96 -0.03
N ILE A 163 3.69 -13.49 0.37
CA ILE A 163 3.51 -12.28 1.19
C ILE A 163 4.10 -12.49 2.59
N VAL A 164 3.80 -13.65 3.22
CA VAL A 164 4.39 -14.07 4.50
C VAL A 164 5.92 -14.15 4.40
N ALA A 165 6.47 -14.70 3.31
CA ALA A 165 7.91 -14.76 3.09
C ALA A 165 8.58 -13.38 2.95
N GLN A 166 7.86 -12.32 2.55
CA GLN A 166 8.38 -10.95 2.60
C GLN A 166 8.33 -10.39 4.04
N ARG A 167 7.20 -10.56 4.76
CA ARG A 167 7.05 -10.11 6.17
C ARG A 167 8.08 -10.77 7.11
N ARG A 168 8.36 -12.06 6.92
CA ARG A 168 9.35 -12.81 7.72
C ARG A 168 10.80 -12.30 7.61
N LYS A 169 11.11 -11.40 6.69
CA LYS A 169 12.42 -10.72 6.59
C LYS A 169 12.55 -9.53 7.58
N GLY A 170 11.68 -9.43 8.58
CA GLY A 170 11.65 -8.34 9.55
C GLY A 170 11.08 -7.02 9.01
N LYS A 171 10.47 -7.04 7.82
CA LYS A 171 9.99 -5.87 7.09
C LYS A 171 8.63 -5.38 7.58
N GLY A 172 8.41 -4.05 7.62
CA GLY A 172 7.10 -3.45 7.84
C GLY A 172 6.11 -3.80 6.72
N PHE A 173 4.79 -3.71 6.93
CA PHE A 173 3.84 -3.91 5.84
C PHE A 173 3.99 -2.85 4.74
N ALA A 174 4.40 -1.62 5.07
CA ALA A 174 4.78 -0.61 4.07
C ALA A 174 5.90 -1.12 3.14
N ASP A 175 6.95 -1.76 3.68
CA ASP A 175 8.02 -2.37 2.88
C ASP A 175 7.55 -3.60 2.08
N VAL A 176 6.60 -4.37 2.61
CA VAL A 176 5.98 -5.51 1.91
C VAL A 176 5.15 -5.00 0.73
N HIS A 177 4.29 -4.00 0.95
CA HIS A 177 3.53 -3.32 -0.10
C HIS A 177 4.46 -2.80 -1.21
N ARG A 178 5.54 -2.08 -0.87
CA ARG A 178 6.53 -1.61 -1.85
C ARG A 178 7.19 -2.74 -2.63
N ALA A 179 7.63 -3.80 -1.93
CA ALA A 179 8.28 -4.93 -2.58
C ALA A 179 7.34 -5.62 -3.58
N LEU A 180 6.07 -5.80 -3.23
CA LEU A 180 5.05 -6.39 -4.10
C LEU A 180 4.65 -5.44 -5.24
N ALA A 181 4.57 -4.13 -5.00
CA ALA A 181 4.28 -3.13 -6.02
C ALA A 181 5.37 -3.07 -7.10
N LEU A 182 6.65 -3.16 -6.71
CA LEU A 182 7.78 -3.27 -7.62
C LEU A 182 7.79 -4.62 -8.36
N GLU A 183 7.50 -5.73 -7.68
CA GLU A 183 7.42 -7.09 -8.27
C GLU A 183 6.28 -7.24 -9.30
N THR A 184 5.18 -6.52 -9.12
CA THR A 184 3.96 -6.62 -9.96
C THR A 184 3.75 -5.45 -10.91
N GLY A 185 4.63 -4.45 -10.92
CA GLY A 185 4.48 -3.24 -11.74
C GLY A 185 3.36 -2.29 -11.29
N LYS A 186 2.77 -2.48 -10.11
CA LYS A 186 1.74 -1.61 -9.51
C LYS A 186 2.32 -0.40 -8.75
N HIS A 187 3.64 -0.28 -8.71
CA HIS A 187 4.32 0.86 -8.12
C HIS A 187 3.99 2.16 -8.85
N GLY A 188 3.83 3.25 -8.09
CA GLY A 188 3.52 4.55 -8.67
C GLY A 188 4.69 5.11 -9.47
N HIS A 189 4.50 5.40 -10.75
CA HIS A 189 5.40 6.34 -11.44
C HIS A 189 5.28 7.72 -10.77
N ALA A 190 6.27 8.07 -9.94
CA ALA A 190 6.52 9.46 -9.59
C ALA A 190 6.57 10.25 -10.90
N LYS A 191 5.70 11.26 -11.05
CA LYS A 191 5.77 12.18 -12.19
C LYS A 191 7.04 13.01 -12.05
N GLY A 192 8.15 12.48 -12.56
CA GLY A 192 9.37 13.22 -12.74
C GLY A 192 9.03 14.49 -13.50
N VAL A 193 9.30 15.65 -12.89
CA VAL A 193 9.18 16.95 -13.55
C VAL A 193 10.14 16.90 -14.72
N LYS A 194 9.60 16.71 -15.93
CA LYS A 194 10.39 16.66 -17.16
C LYS A 194 10.95 18.05 -17.39
N GLY A 195 12.18 18.27 -16.90
CA GLY A 195 12.91 19.51 -17.07
C GLY A 195 12.90 19.91 -18.54
N LYS A 196 12.26 21.04 -18.85
CA LYS A 196 12.36 21.67 -20.16
C LYS A 196 13.70 22.38 -20.24
N GLU A 197 14.77 21.64 -20.55
CA GLU A 197 15.97 22.30 -21.04
C GLU A 197 15.71 22.83 -22.45
N ALA A 198 15.80 24.16 -22.58
CA ALA A 198 15.54 24.87 -23.82
C ALA A 198 16.84 25.04 -24.63
N GLY A 199 16.94 24.22 -25.69
CA GLY A 199 17.53 24.54 -27.00
C GLY A 199 18.79 25.40 -27.13
N LYS A 200 19.87 24.76 -27.64
CA LYS A 200 20.83 25.27 -28.66
C LYS A 200 21.73 24.08 -29.04
N GLY A 201 22.05 23.79 -30.31
CA GLY A 201 21.53 24.26 -31.59
C GLY A 201 22.38 23.71 -32.74
N GLY A 202 21.81 23.66 -33.96
CA GLY A 202 22.62 23.64 -35.20
C GLY A 202 22.07 22.76 -36.33
N ALA A 203 21.89 23.37 -37.51
CA ALA A 203 21.66 22.69 -38.79
C ALA A 203 23.03 22.22 -39.38
N LYS A 204 23.16 21.57 -40.56
CA LYS A 204 22.33 21.51 -41.78
C LYS A 204 22.87 20.43 -42.75
N GLY A 205 22.01 19.91 -43.64
CA GLY A 205 22.40 19.30 -44.92
C GLY A 205 22.32 17.76 -45.00
N LYS A 206 22.01 17.08 -46.13
CA LYS A 206 21.06 17.26 -47.27
C LYS A 206 21.53 16.28 -48.38
N GLU A 207 20.64 15.36 -48.83
CA GLU A 207 20.75 14.57 -50.09
C GLU A 207 21.96 13.57 -50.16
N THR A 208 22.10 12.51 -50.97
CA THR A 208 21.32 11.67 -51.94
C THR A 208 22.15 10.38 -52.23
N ALA A 209 21.74 9.26 -52.86
CA ALA A 209 20.48 8.70 -53.36
C ALA A 209 20.64 7.20 -53.77
N LYS A 210 19.52 6.50 -54.02
CA LYS A 210 19.34 5.33 -54.94
C LYS A 210 20.01 3.97 -54.64
N GLY A 211 19.18 2.92 -54.74
CA GLY A 211 19.54 1.53 -55.04
C GLY A 211 18.90 0.52 -54.08
N GLY A 212 18.07 -0.45 -54.47
CA GLY A 212 17.48 -0.76 -55.78
C GLY A 212 17.33 -2.26 -56.01
N ALA A 213 16.09 -2.78 -56.04
CA ALA A 213 15.69 -4.15 -56.46
C ALA A 213 16.18 -5.34 -55.58
N LYS A 214 15.68 -6.59 -55.69
CA LYS A 214 14.34 -7.19 -56.01
C LYS A 214 14.47 -8.74 -55.94
N GLY A 215 13.47 -9.46 -55.43
CA GLY A 215 13.40 -10.95 -55.46
C GLY A 215 13.10 -11.54 -54.08
N LYS A 216 11.98 -12.21 -53.75
CA LYS A 216 10.98 -13.09 -54.42
C LYS A 216 11.28 -14.58 -54.24
N GLU A 217 10.45 -15.24 -53.40
CA GLU A 217 10.12 -16.70 -53.40
C GLU A 217 11.28 -17.69 -53.08
N THR A 218 11.12 -18.96 -52.67
CA THR A 218 9.97 -19.86 -52.36
C THR A 218 10.44 -21.07 -51.51
N GLY A 219 9.50 -21.87 -50.97
CA GLY A 219 9.75 -23.26 -50.52
C GLY A 219 9.80 -23.44 -48.99
N LYS A 220 8.96 -24.20 -48.27
CA LYS A 220 8.01 -25.32 -48.51
C LYS A 220 8.62 -26.74 -48.49
N GLY A 221 8.55 -27.39 -47.32
CA GLY A 221 8.78 -28.82 -47.07
C GLY A 221 8.98 -29.05 -45.56
N LYS A 222 8.20 -29.74 -44.72
CA LYS A 222 7.12 -30.77 -44.79
C LYS A 222 7.59 -32.20 -44.38
N LYS A 223 7.28 -32.58 -43.13
CA LYS A 223 7.19 -33.96 -42.58
C LYS A 223 8.54 -34.72 -42.44
N LYS A 224 8.70 -35.78 -41.62
CA LYS A 224 7.77 -36.66 -40.85
C LYS A 224 8.50 -37.48 -39.75
N GLY A 225 7.77 -37.96 -38.74
CA GLY A 225 8.12 -39.16 -37.93
C GLY A 225 9.00 -38.91 -36.69
N GLY A 226 8.86 -39.63 -35.57
CA GLY A 226 7.92 -40.71 -35.22
C GLY A 226 7.76 -40.88 -33.69
N ALA A 227 6.80 -41.72 -33.27
CA ALA A 227 6.44 -42.00 -31.87
C ALA A 227 6.83 -43.45 -31.47
N PRO A 228 6.29 -44.07 -30.40
CA PRO A 228 6.44 -43.75 -28.98
C PRO A 228 7.04 -44.91 -28.16
N GLY A 229 7.67 -44.62 -27.02
CA GLY A 229 8.14 -45.64 -26.06
C GLY A 229 7.14 -45.90 -24.93
N LYS A 230 6.56 -47.10 -24.87
CA LYS A 230 5.66 -47.56 -23.79
C LYS A 230 6.39 -48.63 -22.97
N GLY A 231 6.48 -48.47 -21.65
CA GLY A 231 7.11 -49.46 -20.77
C GLY A 231 6.66 -49.28 -19.33
N GLY A 232 5.84 -50.21 -18.84
CA GLY A 232 5.43 -50.25 -17.43
C GLY A 232 6.29 -51.24 -16.64
N GLY A 233 6.53 -50.95 -15.36
CA GLY A 233 7.15 -51.86 -14.40
C GLY A 233 6.30 -51.88 -13.12
N LYS A 234 6.06 -53.08 -12.58
CA LYS A 234 5.35 -53.28 -11.31
C LYS A 234 6.29 -52.97 -10.13
N GLY A 235 5.73 -52.50 -9.03
CA GLY A 235 6.40 -52.22 -7.76
C GLY A 235 5.42 -51.54 -6.82
#